data_AF-A0A3M1NGL3-F1
#
_entry.id   AF-A0A3M1NGL3-F1
#
_cell.length_a   1.000
_cell.length_b   1.000
_cell.length_c   1.000
_cell.angle_alpha   90.00
_cell.angle_beta   90.00
_cell.angle_gamma   90.00
#
_symmetry.space_group_name_H-M   'P 1'
#
loop_
_entity.id
_entity.type
_entity.pdbx_description
1 polymer ?
#
loop_
_entity_poly.entity_id
_entity_poly.type
_entity_poly.pdbx_seq_one_letter_code
_entity_poly.pdbx_strand_id
1 'polypeptide(L)'
;MGKLLWVLVIFLVIGGYMIFKGLGEPDLNDPANKKTFIKEFAKWLGQLFKSSKATVGAAAKQEWLPRVNKTNLTNETNKNR
;
A
#
# COMPACT_ATOMS: atom_id res chain seq x y z
N MET A 1 -8.48 18.91 -6.84
CA MET A 1 -9.36 17.72 -6.88
C MET A 1 -9.19 16.90 -8.16
N GLY A 2 -9.40 17.45 -9.37
CA GLY A 2 -9.36 16.66 -10.61
C GLY A 2 -8.06 15.88 -10.87
N LYS A 3 -6.90 16.47 -10.58
CA LYS A 3 -5.58 15.82 -10.80
C LYS A 3 -5.40 14.55 -9.95
N LEU A 4 -5.91 14.52 -8.73
CA LEU A 4 -5.77 13.36 -7.83
C LEU A 4 -6.65 12.19 -8.29
N LEU A 5 -7.87 12.49 -8.75
CA LEU A 5 -8.76 11.49 -9.37
C LEU A 5 -8.12 10.88 -10.61
N TRP A 6 -7.44 11.67 -11.44
CA TRP A 6 -6.70 11.17 -12.59
C TRP A 6 -5.58 10.20 -12.21
N VAL A 7 -4.80 10.51 -11.17
CA VAL A 7 -3.76 9.60 -10.67
C VAL A 7 -4.37 8.29 -10.18
N LEU A 8 -5.49 8.34 -9.47
CA LEU A 8 -6.21 7.15 -9.01
C LEU A 8 -6.69 6.29 -10.18
N VAL A 9 -7.28 6.92 -11.21
CA VAL A 9 -7.77 6.21 -12.40
C VAL A 9 -6.61 5.55 -13.16
N ILE A 10 -5.51 6.26 -13.37
CA ILE A 10 -4.31 5.71 -14.03
C ILE A 10 -3.79 4.50 -13.24
N PHE A 11 -3.71 4.61 -11.92
CA PHE A 11 -3.29 3.51 -11.05
C PHE A 11 -4.21 2.29 -11.17
N LEU A 12 -5.53 2.50 -11.19
CA LEU A 12 -6.52 1.44 -11.38
C LEU A 12 -6.38 0.76 -12.76
N VAL A 13 -6.14 1.54 -13.82
CA VAL A 13 -5.95 1.01 -15.18
C VAL A 13 -4.68 0.16 -15.26
N ILE A 14 -3.57 0.59 -14.63
CA ILE A 14 -2.33 -0.18 -14.58
C ILE A 14 -2.55 -1.50 -13.81
N GLY A 15 -3.23 -1.44 -12.66
CA GLY A 15 -3.57 -2.65 -11.89
C GLY A 15 -4.44 -3.62 -12.69
N GLY A 16 -5.44 -3.09 -13.41
CA GLY A 16 -6.27 -3.88 -14.31
C GLY A 16 -5.46 -4.52 -15.44
N TYR A 17 -4.53 -3.79 -16.04
CA TYR A 17 -3.64 -4.30 -17.09
C TYR A 17 -2.73 -5.43 -16.60
N MET A 18 -2.17 -5.31 -15.39
CA MET A 18 -1.36 -6.38 -14.80
C MET A 18 -2.16 -7.68 -14.63
N ILE A 19 -3.42 -7.57 -14.20
CA ILE A 19 -4.29 -8.74 -14.03
C ILE A 19 -4.70 -9.32 -15.38
N PHE A 20 -5.00 -8.47 -16.36
CA PHE A 20 -5.31 -8.90 -17.72
C PHE A 20 -4.15 -9.70 -18.34
N LYS A 21 -2.92 -9.20 -18.19
CA LYS A 21 -1.71 -9.91 -18.61
C LYS A 21 -1.47 -11.19 -17.79
N GLY A 22 -1.67 -11.14 -16.48
CA GLY A 22 -1.50 -12.30 -15.59
C GLY A 22 -2.48 -13.44 -15.86
N LEU A 23 -3.67 -13.14 -16.39
CA LEU A 23 -4.67 -14.12 -16.82
C LEU A 23 -4.42 -14.67 -18.24
N GLY A 24 -3.36 -14.23 -18.93
CA GLY A 24 -3.05 -14.67 -20.28
C GLY A 24 -3.92 -14.02 -21.37
N GLU A 25 -4.28 -12.75 -21.19
CA GLU A 25 -5.08 -11.97 -22.16
C GLU A 25 -6.46 -12.58 -22.44
N PRO A 26 -7.28 -12.78 -21.38
CA PRO A 26 -8.56 -13.44 -21.51
C PRO A 26 -9.49 -12.65 -22.44
N ASP A 27 -10.25 -13.34 -23.28
CA ASP A 27 -11.28 -12.69 -24.09
C ASP A 27 -12.38 -12.11 -23.19
N LEU A 28 -12.41 -10.78 -23.07
CA LEU A 28 -13.35 -10.06 -22.20
C LEU A 28 -14.77 -9.98 -22.80
N ASN A 29 -14.96 -10.42 -24.05
CA ASN A 29 -16.29 -10.58 -24.63
C ASN A 29 -17.00 -11.83 -24.07
N ASP A 30 -16.23 -12.82 -23.59
CA ASP A 30 -16.79 -13.97 -22.89
C ASP A 30 -17.23 -13.56 -21.46
N PRO A 31 -18.50 -13.74 -21.10
CA PRO A 31 -19.02 -13.38 -19.79
C PRO A 31 -18.37 -14.16 -18.62
N ALA A 32 -17.88 -15.38 -18.84
CA ALA A 32 -17.16 -16.16 -17.82
C ALA A 32 -15.77 -15.56 -17.55
N ASN A 33 -15.02 -15.24 -18.59
CA ASN A 33 -13.71 -14.59 -18.50
C ASN A 33 -13.82 -13.19 -17.88
N LYS A 34 -14.85 -12.43 -18.26
CA LYS A 34 -15.16 -11.13 -17.67
C LYS A 34 -15.43 -11.23 -16.16
N LYS A 35 -16.19 -12.24 -15.73
CA LYS A 35 -16.42 -12.51 -14.30
C LYS A 35 -15.13 -12.85 -13.57
N THR A 36 -14.28 -13.69 -14.16
CA THR A 36 -12.97 -14.06 -13.60
C THR A 36 -12.07 -12.83 -13.44
N PHE A 37 -11.98 -12.00 -14.48
CA PHE A 37 -11.23 -10.75 -14.44
C PHE A 37 -11.72 -9.81 -13.32
N ILE A 38 -13.03 -9.55 -13.25
CA ILE A 38 -13.61 -8.69 -12.22
C ILE A 38 -13.36 -9.25 -10.81
N LYS A 39 -13.45 -10.58 -10.65
CA LYS A 39 -13.19 -11.25 -9.37
C LYS A 39 -11.74 -11.07 -8.92
N GLU A 40 -10.78 -11.31 -9.82
CA GLU A 40 -9.36 -11.13 -9.51
C GLU A 40 -9.02 -9.64 -9.29
N PHE A 41 -9.61 -8.73 -10.07
CA PHE A 41 -9.46 -7.30 -9.88
C PHE A 41 -9.99 -6.82 -8.51
N ALA A 42 -11.17 -7.28 -8.12
CA ALA A 42 -11.75 -6.97 -6.80
C ALA A 42 -10.90 -7.55 -5.66
N LYS A 43 -10.37 -8.77 -5.84
CA LYS A 43 -9.49 -9.41 -4.86
C LYS A 43 -8.17 -8.63 -4.69
N TRP A 44 -7.57 -8.20 -5.80
CA TRP A 44 -6.38 -7.35 -5.79
C TRP A 44 -6.65 -6.01 -5.08
N LEU A 45 -7.75 -5.34 -5.39
CA LEU A 45 -8.16 -4.12 -4.68
C LEU A 45 -8.30 -4.36 -3.17
N GLY A 46 -8.98 -5.45 -2.78
CA GLY A 46 -9.15 -5.82 -1.38
C GLY A 46 -7.82 -6.09 -0.66
N GLN A 47 -6.87 -6.73 -1.32
CA GLN A 47 -5.51 -6.90 -0.79
C GLN A 47 -4.80 -5.56 -0.64
N LEU A 48 -4.94 -4.66 -1.62
CA LEU A 48 -4.33 -3.34 -1.60
C LEU A 48 -4.84 -2.51 -0.41
N PHE A 49 -6.14 -2.53 -0.15
CA PHE A 49 -6.75 -1.89 1.02
C PHE A 49 -6.28 -2.50 2.36
N LYS A 50 -6.10 -3.83 2.43
CA LYS A 50 -5.57 -4.47 3.64
C LYS A 50 -4.12 -4.06 3.88
N SER A 51 -3.29 -4.06 2.85
CA SER A 51 -1.89 -3.64 2.93
C SER A 51 -1.77 -2.17 3.29
N SER A 52 -2.58 -1.28 2.69
CA SER A 52 -2.56 0.14 3.04
C SER A 52 -3.00 0.38 4.50
N LYS A 53 -4.02 -0.34 4.99
CA LYS A 53 -4.41 -0.29 6.41
C LYS A 53 -3.30 -0.79 7.34
N ALA A 54 -2.56 -1.83 6.94
CA ALA A 54 -1.41 -2.32 7.71
C ALA A 54 -0.28 -1.29 7.73
N THR A 55 0.04 -0.66 6.59
CA THR A 55 1.07 0.38 6.49
C THR A 55 0.71 1.65 7.26
N VAL A 56 -0.53 2.13 7.14
CA VAL A 56 -1.02 3.28 7.93
C VAL A 56 -1.09 2.92 9.41
N GLY A 57 -1.51 1.70 9.74
CA GLY A 57 -1.49 1.21 11.12
C GLY A 57 -0.08 1.08 11.69
N ALA A 58 0.92 0.72 10.87
CA ALA A 58 2.32 0.68 11.26
C ALA A 58 2.94 2.09 11.39
N ALA A 59 2.62 3.01 10.46
CA ALA A 59 3.07 4.39 10.49
C ALA A 59 2.47 5.15 11.68
N ALA A 60 1.15 5.01 11.91
CA ALA A 60 0.49 5.53 13.10
C ALA A 60 1.07 4.90 14.38
N LYS A 61 1.51 3.63 14.32
CA LYS A 61 2.21 2.98 15.43
C LYS A 61 3.63 3.51 15.67
N GLN A 62 4.30 3.99 14.63
CA GLN A 62 5.63 4.59 14.74
C GLN A 62 5.57 6.06 15.19
N GLU A 63 4.49 6.77 14.87
CA GLU A 63 4.33 8.18 15.22
C GLU A 63 4.17 8.40 16.73
N TRP A 64 3.66 7.40 17.48
CA TRP A 64 3.58 7.45 18.94
C TRP A 64 4.82 6.93 19.67
N LEU A 65 5.77 6.27 19.00
CA LEU A 65 7.00 5.83 19.67
C LEU A 65 7.85 7.09 19.91
N PRO A 66 8.01 7.54 21.18
CA PRO A 66 8.91 8.66 21.45
C PRO A 66 10.30 8.28 20.94
N ARG A 67 11.03 9.26 20.39
CA ARG A 67 12.46 9.14 20.09
C ARG A 67 13.23 8.91 21.40
N VAL A 68 13.13 7.71 21.97
CA VAL A 68 13.95 7.27 23.09
C VAL A 68 15.08 6.43 22.53
N ASN A 69 16.03 7.11 21.91
CA ASN A 69 17.42 6.70 22.06
C ASN A 69 18.13 7.76 22.88
N LYS A 70 17.64 7.94 24.12
CA LYS A 70 18.39 8.53 25.22
C LYS A 70 19.37 7.47 25.73
N THR A 71 20.33 7.08 24.90
CA THR A 71 21.35 6.11 25.29
C THR A 71 22.63 6.42 24.54
N ASN A 72 23.20 7.59 24.85
CA ASN A 72 24.64 7.80 25.02
C ASN A 72 24.90 9.28 25.30
N LEU A 73 25.20 9.58 26.57
CA LEU A 73 26.24 10.50 27.05
C LEU A 73 25.97 10.82 28.54
N THR A 74 26.01 9.77 29.37
CA THR A 74 26.25 9.86 30.83
C THR A 74 27.71 10.25 31.11
N ASN A 75 28.32 11.10 30.27
CA ASN A 75 29.73 11.45 30.34
C ASN A 75 30.00 12.88 30.84
N GLU A 76 28.98 13.62 31.30
CA GLU A 76 29.18 14.99 31.81
C GLU A 76 29.13 15.13 33.34
N THR A 77 28.78 14.09 34.10
CA THR A 77 28.70 14.18 35.57
C THR A 77 29.98 13.81 36.31
N ASN A 78 31.08 13.49 35.63
CA ASN A 78 32.33 13.08 36.28
C ASN A 78 33.57 13.84 35.80
N LYS A 79 33.41 15.12 35.44
CA LYS A 79 34.52 16.04 35.24
C LYS A 79 34.25 17.30 36.04
N ASN A 80 35.03 17.49 37.10
CA ASN A 80 35.14 18.67 37.97
C ASN A 80 34.32 18.64 39.28
N ARG A 81 34.54 17.59 40.08
CA ARG A 81 34.62 17.74 41.55
C ARG A 81 36.08 17.70 41.96
#